data_AF-A0A2L0I7C0-F1
#
_entry.id   AF-A0A2L0I7C0-F1
#
_cell.length_a   1.000
_cell.length_b   1.000
_cell.length_c   1.000
_cell.angle_alpha   90.00
_cell.angle_beta   90.00
_cell.angle_gamma   90.00
#
_symmetry.space_group_name_H-M   'P 1'
#
loop_
_entity.id
_entity.type
_entity.pdbx_description
1 polymer ?
#
loop_
_entity_poly.entity_id
_entity_poly.type
_entity_poly.pdbx_seq_one_letter_code
_entity_poly.pdbx_strand_id
1 'polypeptide(L)'
;MFKNFLISMIFVMGTVGITTSSMAEDSHYHDNMHELDHHLKNFKSAKDSKEARAALQGMQKSVEVCQKNLPSGLQKLKSKDAKVTAYQGLLTDLLKEIKQAEQFVAANQLTKAQTLTVKMDQIKKQGHQAFK
;
A
#
# COMPACT_ATOMS: atom_id res chain seq x y z
N MET A 1 26.19 -24.09 42.79
CA MET A 1 25.64 -25.45 42.60
C MET A 1 25.80 -25.82 41.13
N PHE A 2 26.61 -26.84 40.87
CA PHE A 2 26.80 -27.47 39.56
C PHE A 2 25.84 -28.65 39.39
N LYS A 3 25.32 -28.85 38.17
CA LYS A 3 25.10 -30.11 37.41
C LYS A 3 24.20 -29.79 36.21
N ASN A 4 24.67 -29.88 34.95
CA ASN A 4 24.80 -31.08 34.10
C ASN A 4 23.46 -31.85 34.03
N PHE A 5 22.89 -32.28 32.89
CA PHE A 5 23.49 -32.88 31.70
C PHE A 5 22.41 -33.08 30.61
N LEU A 6 22.88 -33.13 29.36
CA LEU A 6 22.34 -33.60 28.06
C LEU A 6 21.09 -34.51 28.03
N ILE A 7 20.32 -34.42 26.94
CA ILE A 7 20.08 -35.53 25.98
C ILE A 7 19.59 -35.00 24.62
N SER A 8 20.26 -35.51 23.59
CA SER A 8 20.03 -35.37 22.16
C SER A 8 18.87 -36.28 21.71
N MET A 9 18.04 -35.83 20.77
CA MET A 9 17.31 -36.75 19.89
C MET A 9 17.16 -36.13 18.50
N ILE A 10 18.05 -36.57 17.63
CA ILE A 10 17.97 -36.43 16.18
C ILE A 10 16.94 -37.45 15.68
N PHE A 11 15.96 -37.01 14.88
CA PHE A 11 15.23 -37.89 13.96
C PHE A 11 15.02 -37.21 12.59
N VAL A 12 16.01 -37.41 11.74
CA VAL A 12 15.98 -37.86 10.33
C VAL A 12 14.69 -37.67 9.50
N MET A 13 14.91 -37.01 8.35
CA MET A 13 14.26 -37.11 7.03
C MET A 13 12.75 -36.90 6.89
N GLY A 14 12.44 -35.76 6.25
CA GLY A 14 11.31 -35.63 5.34
C GLY A 14 11.67 -34.64 4.24
N THR A 15 12.31 -35.11 3.17
CA THR A 15 12.39 -34.37 1.90
C THR A 15 10.98 -34.31 1.31
N VAL A 16 10.28 -33.21 1.58
CA VAL A 16 9.08 -32.86 0.82
C VAL A 16 9.49 -31.66 -0.02
N GLY A 17 9.51 -31.89 -1.34
CA GLY A 17 9.96 -30.92 -2.32
C GLY A 17 9.29 -29.58 -2.09
N ILE A 18 10.11 -28.56 -1.88
CA ILE A 18 9.70 -27.18 -2.12
C ILE A 18 9.50 -27.12 -3.62
N THR A 19 8.29 -27.46 -4.07
CA THR A 19 7.82 -26.98 -5.37
C THR A 19 7.99 -25.48 -5.28
N THR A 20 8.88 -24.96 -6.12
CA THR A 20 8.99 -23.54 -6.36
C THR A 20 7.59 -23.09 -6.72
N SER A 21 6.90 -22.44 -5.78
CA SER A 21 5.72 -21.67 -6.07
C SER A 21 6.13 -20.76 -7.21
N SER A 22 5.64 -21.07 -8.40
CA SER A 22 5.63 -20.15 -9.52
C SER A 22 5.04 -18.88 -8.97
N MET A 23 5.92 -17.90 -8.75
CA MET A 23 5.52 -16.52 -8.52
C MET A 23 4.82 -16.13 -9.81
N ALA A 24 3.51 -16.35 -9.87
CA ALA A 24 2.68 -15.61 -10.81
C ALA A 24 2.87 -14.16 -10.40
N GLU A 25 3.68 -13.43 -11.16
CA GLU A 25 3.98 -12.02 -10.93
C GLU A 25 2.66 -11.26 -10.83
N ASP A 26 2.40 -10.75 -9.62
CA ASP A 26 1.34 -9.77 -9.32
C ASP A 26 1.77 -8.39 -9.86
N SER A 27 2.11 -8.33 -11.15
CA SER A 27 2.75 -7.18 -11.79
C SER A 27 1.84 -5.95 -11.69
N HIS A 28 0.57 -6.10 -12.03
CA HIS A 28 -0.36 -4.98 -12.07
C HIS A 28 -0.59 -4.33 -10.69
N TYR A 29 -0.74 -5.08 -9.59
CA TYR A 29 -0.94 -4.45 -8.27
C TYR A 29 0.32 -3.72 -7.80
N HIS A 30 1.48 -4.36 -7.98
CA HIS A 30 2.77 -3.76 -7.62
C HIS A 30 3.05 -2.48 -8.42
N ASP A 31 2.71 -2.48 -9.72
CA ASP A 31 2.84 -1.32 -10.60
C ASP A 31 1.94 -0.17 -10.13
N ASN A 32 0.70 -0.44 -9.73
CA ASN A 32 -0.24 0.59 -9.29
C ASN A 32 0.18 1.26 -7.96
N MET A 33 0.69 0.48 -7.00
CA MET A 33 1.19 1.03 -5.74
C MET A 33 2.50 1.80 -5.95
N HIS A 34 3.32 1.38 -6.92
CA HIS A 34 4.50 2.11 -7.34
C HIS A 34 4.14 3.46 -7.99
N GLU A 35 3.17 3.48 -8.90
CA GLU A 35 2.66 4.70 -9.51
C GLU A 35 2.09 5.67 -8.47
N LEU A 36 1.31 5.17 -7.51
CA LEU A 36 0.81 5.98 -6.40
C LEU A 36 1.95 6.61 -5.59
N ASP A 37 3.05 5.88 -5.36
CA ASP A 37 4.23 6.40 -4.69
C ASP A 37 4.96 7.47 -5.49
N HIS A 38 5.12 7.24 -6.79
CA HIS A 38 5.71 8.20 -7.70
C HIS A 38 4.89 9.51 -7.73
N HIS A 39 3.57 9.43 -7.87
CA HIS A 39 2.71 10.61 -7.87
C HIS A 39 2.71 11.35 -6.53
N LEU A 40 2.76 10.64 -5.40
CA LEU A 40 2.88 11.27 -4.09
C LEU A 40 4.21 12.02 -3.93
N LYS A 41 5.33 11.47 -4.42
CA LYS A 41 6.63 12.17 -4.44
C LYS A 41 6.60 13.42 -5.30
N ASN A 42 5.92 13.35 -6.45
CA ASN A 42 5.76 14.49 -7.34
C ASN A 42 4.89 15.57 -6.68
N PHE A 43 3.82 15.20 -5.98
CA PHE A 43 2.99 16.15 -5.25
C PHE A 43 3.75 16.84 -4.10
N LYS A 44 4.56 16.08 -3.33
CA LYS A 44 5.43 16.61 -2.29
C LYS A 44 6.44 17.63 -2.81
N SER A 45 6.96 17.39 -4.01
CA SER A 45 8.01 18.22 -4.62
C SER A 45 7.46 19.30 -5.57
N ALA A 46 6.14 19.35 -5.75
CA ALA A 46 5.49 20.27 -6.67
C ALA A 46 5.79 21.72 -6.30
N LYS A 47 6.17 22.52 -7.30
CA LYS A 47 6.54 23.93 -7.14
C LYS A 47 5.35 24.87 -7.33
N ASP A 48 4.32 24.40 -8.03
CA ASP A 48 3.14 25.19 -8.32
C ASP A 48 1.84 24.36 -8.29
N SER A 49 0.71 25.08 -8.34
CA SER A 49 -0.62 24.46 -8.32
C SER A 49 -0.93 23.59 -9.55
N LYS A 50 -0.21 23.77 -10.67
CA LYS A 50 -0.41 22.97 -11.89
C LYS A 50 0.25 21.61 -11.73
N GLU A 51 1.52 21.58 -11.33
CA GLU A 51 2.25 20.35 -10.99
C GLU A 51 1.53 19.57 -9.89
N ALA A 52 1.09 20.28 -8.84
CA ALA A 52 0.36 19.68 -7.73
C ALA A 52 -0.96 19.02 -8.18
N ARG A 53 -1.77 19.71 -9.01
CA ARG A 53 -3.00 19.12 -9.55
C ARG A 53 -2.74 17.89 -10.40
N ALA A 54 -1.74 17.94 -11.29
CA ALA A 54 -1.40 16.79 -12.13
C ALA A 54 -0.98 15.58 -11.29
N ALA A 55 -0.19 15.80 -10.24
CA ALA A 55 0.22 14.76 -9.32
C ALA A 55 -0.97 14.18 -8.53
N LEU A 56 -1.86 15.04 -7.99
CA LEU A 56 -3.05 14.61 -7.25
C LEU A 56 -4.03 13.80 -8.12
N GLN A 57 -4.22 14.20 -9.38
CA GLN A 57 -5.01 13.44 -10.35
C GLN A 57 -4.40 12.06 -10.63
N GLY A 58 -3.07 11.99 -10.74
CA GLY A 58 -2.36 10.72 -10.86
C GLY A 58 -2.60 9.82 -9.65
N MET A 59 -2.44 10.37 -8.43
CA MET A 59 -2.72 9.63 -7.20
C MET A 59 -4.16 9.09 -7.15
N GLN A 60 -5.15 9.92 -7.50
CA GLN A 60 -6.55 9.50 -7.51
C GLN A 60 -6.77 8.31 -8.44
N LYS A 61 -6.24 8.38 -9.67
CA LYS A 61 -6.35 7.27 -10.64
C LYS A 61 -5.71 5.99 -10.10
N SER A 62 -4.49 6.08 -9.54
CA SER A 62 -3.84 4.90 -8.96
C SER A 62 -4.64 4.30 -7.80
N VAL A 63 -5.26 5.13 -6.95
CA VAL A 63 -6.15 4.64 -5.86
C VAL A 63 -7.38 3.94 -6.43
N GLU A 64 -8.04 4.50 -7.44
CA GLU A 64 -9.20 3.87 -8.09
C GLU A 64 -8.84 2.53 -8.74
N VAL A 65 -7.64 2.42 -9.31
CA VAL A 65 -7.14 1.15 -9.86
C VAL A 65 -6.84 0.16 -8.72
N CYS A 66 -6.21 0.58 -7.63
CA CYS A 66 -5.99 -0.25 -6.44
C CYS A 66 -7.30 -0.74 -5.78
N GLN A 67 -8.40 0.02 -5.89
CA GLN A 67 -9.71 -0.41 -5.42
C GLN A 67 -10.31 -1.52 -6.28
N LYS A 68 -10.04 -1.50 -7.59
CA LYS A 68 -10.48 -2.51 -8.56
C LYS A 68 -9.60 -3.76 -8.52
N ASN A 69 -8.30 -3.57 -8.33
CA ASN A 69 -7.29 -4.62 -8.34
C ASN A 69 -6.81 -4.86 -6.91
N LEU A 70 -7.48 -5.80 -6.24
CA LEU A 70 -7.06 -6.24 -4.92
C LEU A 70 -5.68 -6.92 -4.99
N PRO A 71 -4.83 -6.79 -3.95
CA PRO A 71 -3.62 -7.59 -3.85
C PRO A 71 -3.94 -9.09 -3.88
N SER A 72 -3.03 -9.90 -4.41
CA SER A 72 -3.20 -11.36 -4.56
C SER A 72 -3.71 -12.08 -3.31
N GLY A 73 -3.28 -11.67 -2.11
CA GLY A 73 -3.76 -12.20 -0.82
C GLY A 73 -5.23 -11.92 -0.50
N LEU A 74 -5.84 -10.93 -1.15
CA LEU A 74 -7.24 -10.53 -0.98
C LEU A 74 -8.13 -10.92 -2.17
N GLN A 75 -7.57 -11.19 -3.35
CA GLN A 75 -8.34 -11.55 -4.56
C GLN A 75 -9.21 -12.80 -4.38
N LYS A 76 -8.78 -13.75 -3.54
CA LYS A 76 -9.50 -15.01 -3.27
C LYS A 76 -10.58 -14.86 -2.19
N LEU A 77 -10.64 -13.71 -1.51
CA LEU A 77 -11.59 -13.47 -0.43
C LEU A 77 -12.90 -12.89 -1.00
N LYS A 78 -14.00 -13.12 -0.27
CA LYS A 78 -15.28 -12.50 -0.62
C LYS A 78 -15.22 -10.99 -0.38
N SER A 79 -15.93 -10.20 -1.16
CA SER A 79 -15.91 -8.73 -1.03
C SER A 79 -16.33 -8.21 0.35
N LYS A 80 -17.16 -8.97 1.10
CA LYS A 80 -17.59 -8.64 2.46
C LYS A 80 -16.64 -9.17 3.55
N ASP A 81 -15.54 -9.82 3.18
CA ASP A 81 -14.53 -10.24 4.13
C ASP A 81 -13.96 -9.01 4.86
N ALA A 82 -13.68 -9.16 6.15
CA ALA A 82 -13.18 -8.08 6.97
C ALA A 82 -11.85 -7.51 6.43
N LYS A 83 -10.98 -8.35 5.86
CA LYS A 83 -9.70 -7.91 5.28
C LYS A 83 -9.89 -7.11 3.99
N VAL A 84 -10.81 -7.54 3.13
CA VAL A 84 -11.15 -6.80 1.90
C VAL A 84 -11.78 -5.45 2.26
N THR A 85 -12.69 -5.44 3.23
CA THR A 85 -13.34 -4.22 3.72
C THR A 85 -12.31 -3.26 4.35
N ALA A 86 -11.38 -3.77 5.16
CA ALA A 86 -10.34 -2.96 5.78
C ALA A 86 -9.40 -2.33 4.73
N TYR A 87 -8.99 -3.10 3.72
CA TYR A 87 -8.18 -2.59 2.61
C TYR A 87 -8.91 -1.50 1.81
N GLN A 88 -10.18 -1.73 1.46
CA GLN A 88 -11.00 -0.71 0.80
C GLN A 88 -11.20 0.54 1.66
N GLY A 89 -11.32 0.36 2.98
CA GLY A 89 -11.36 1.46 3.96
C GLY A 89 -10.11 2.35 3.89
N LEU A 90 -8.92 1.75 3.90
CA LEU A 90 -7.65 2.49 3.77
C LEU A 90 -7.58 3.27 2.45
N LEU A 91 -7.98 2.67 1.33
CA LEU A 91 -8.01 3.36 0.05
C LEU A 91 -9.03 4.52 0.03
N THR A 92 -10.16 4.34 0.71
CA THR A 92 -11.17 5.40 0.86
C THR A 92 -10.64 6.57 1.68
N ASP A 93 -9.95 6.29 2.79
CA ASP A 93 -9.30 7.33 3.59
C ASP A 93 -8.22 8.05 2.80
N LEU A 94 -7.41 7.32 2.02
CA LEU A 94 -6.40 7.94 1.15
C LEU A 94 -7.05 8.86 0.11
N LEU A 95 -8.13 8.42 -0.53
CA LEU A 95 -8.86 9.22 -1.50
C LEU A 95 -9.45 10.50 -0.87
N LYS A 96 -9.91 10.42 0.38
CA LYS A 96 -10.40 11.58 1.13
C LYS A 96 -9.30 12.62 1.32
N GLU A 97 -8.10 12.19 1.74
CA GLU A 97 -6.96 13.10 1.89
C GLU A 97 -6.54 13.72 0.54
N ILE A 98 -6.58 12.95 -0.55
CA ILE A 98 -6.28 13.45 -1.90
C ILE A 98 -7.27 14.56 -2.28
N LYS A 99 -8.57 14.32 -2.12
CA LYS A 99 -9.62 15.33 -2.40
C LYS A 99 -9.46 16.58 -1.55
N GLN A 100 -9.09 16.43 -0.29
CA GLN A 100 -8.82 17.58 0.58
C GLN A 100 -7.59 18.37 0.11
N ALA A 101 -6.53 17.68 -0.35
CA ALA A 101 -5.37 18.34 -0.95
C ALA A 101 -5.75 19.09 -2.24
N GLU A 102 -6.61 18.51 -3.09
CA GLU A 102 -7.12 19.17 -4.30
C GLU A 102 -7.87 20.46 -3.98
N GLN A 103 -8.71 20.44 -2.94
CA GLN A 103 -9.41 21.64 -2.46
C GLN A 103 -8.43 22.73 -2.01
N PHE A 104 -7.38 22.36 -1.27
CA PHE A 104 -6.35 23.32 -0.87
C PHE A 104 -5.57 23.87 -2.06
N VAL A 105 -5.20 23.03 -3.04
CA VAL A 105 -4.54 23.50 -4.27
C VAL A 105 -5.46 24.41 -5.09
N ALA A 106 -6.76 24.11 -5.16
CA ALA A 106 -7.75 24.97 -5.81
C ALA A 106 -7.86 26.34 -5.13
N ALA A 107 -7.69 26.40 -3.81
CA ALA A 107 -7.64 27.63 -3.03
C ALA A 107 -6.26 28.33 -3.03
N ASN A 108 -5.30 27.89 -3.88
CA ASN A 108 -3.91 28.37 -3.90
C ASN A 108 -3.15 28.18 -2.57
N GLN A 109 -3.56 27.20 -1.76
CA GLN A 109 -2.94 26.85 -0.48
C GLN A 109 -2.02 25.63 -0.63
N LEU A 110 -1.04 25.69 -1.54
CA LEU A 110 -0.16 24.57 -1.88
C LEU A 110 0.57 23.98 -0.66
N THR A 111 1.15 24.83 0.19
CA THR A 111 1.86 24.37 1.40
C THR A 111 0.93 23.60 2.34
N LYS A 112 -0.32 24.05 2.53
CA LYS A 112 -1.32 23.33 3.34
C LYS A 112 -1.68 21.99 2.70
N ALA A 113 -1.86 21.96 1.38
CA ALA A 113 -2.11 20.72 0.65
C ALA A 113 -0.96 19.71 0.87
N GLN A 114 0.28 20.16 0.79
CA GLN A 114 1.46 19.31 0.98
C GLN A 114 1.60 18.77 2.41
N THR A 115 1.06 19.45 3.44
CA THR A 115 1.05 18.88 4.80
C THR A 115 0.25 17.59 4.91
N LEU A 116 -0.77 17.39 4.07
CA LEU A 116 -1.58 16.17 4.06
C LEU A 116 -0.79 14.95 3.58
N THR A 117 0.35 15.15 2.92
CA THR A 117 1.20 14.05 2.45
C THR A 117 1.74 13.17 3.58
N VAL A 118 1.87 13.73 4.78
CA VAL A 118 2.25 12.96 5.98
C VAL A 118 1.20 11.90 6.30
N LYS A 119 -0.09 12.28 6.24
CA LYS A 119 -1.18 11.36 6.50
C LYS A 119 -1.36 10.36 5.35
N MET A 120 -1.20 10.80 4.10
CA MET A 120 -1.19 9.92 2.93
C MET A 120 -0.10 8.84 3.02
N ASP A 121 1.12 9.21 3.42
CA ASP A 121 2.21 8.27 3.66
C ASP A 121 1.86 7.25 4.76
N GLN A 122 1.25 7.71 5.85
CA GLN A 122 0.88 6.86 6.96
C GLN A 122 -0.13 5.80 6.54
N ILE A 123 -1.17 6.20 5.79
CA ILE A 123 -2.18 5.28 5.25
C ILE A 123 -1.54 4.25 4.32
N LYS A 124 -0.66 4.71 3.41
CA LYS A 124 0.06 3.79 2.50
C LYS A 124 0.93 2.79 3.25
N LYS A 125 1.67 3.23 4.27
CA LYS A 125 2.50 2.35 5.11
C LYS A 125 1.64 1.31 5.83
N GLN A 126 0.51 1.72 6.40
CA GLN A 126 -0.44 0.81 7.04
C GLN A 126 -0.96 -0.23 6.05
N GLY A 127 -1.36 0.18 4.85
CA GLY A 127 -1.81 -0.72 3.80
C GLY A 127 -0.72 -1.71 3.36
N HIS A 128 0.50 -1.24 3.15
CA HIS A 128 1.63 -2.09 2.77
C HIS A 128 2.00 -3.11 3.86
N GLN A 129 1.97 -2.72 5.14
CA GLN A 129 2.26 -3.63 6.24
C GLN A 129 1.17 -4.69 6.43
N ALA A 130 -0.09 -4.33 6.17
CA ALA A 130 -1.23 -5.21 6.42
C ALA A 130 -1.56 -6.17 5.26
N PHE A 131 -1.20 -5.82 4.02
CA PHE A 131 -1.71 -6.50 2.82
C PHE A 131 -0.67 -6.80 1.72
N LYS A 132 0.63 -6.63 2.00
CA LYS A 132 1.71 -7.09 1.12
C LYS A 132 2.03 -8.57 1.37
#